data_AF-A0A540KF69-F1
#
_entry.id   AF-A0A540KF69-F1
#
_cell.length_a   1.000
_cell.length_b   1.000
_cell.length_c   1.000
_cell.angle_alpha   90.00
_cell.angle_beta   90.00
_cell.angle_gamma   90.00
#
_symmetry.space_group_name_H-M   'P 1'
#
loop_
_entity.id
_entity.type
_entity.pdbx_description
1 polymer ?
#
loop_
_entity_poly.entity_id
_entity_poly.type
_entity_poly.pdbx_seq_one_letter_code
_entity_poly.pdbx_strand_id
1 'polypeptide(L)'
;MPPPASPSMPPEMVVHNRFLGFLIWQSIPSIVIFFLFKTLSSAVPSASPSATKPPLTFPFAPSIFALFTFLTFHLSQVLFSFSLSLVSSPHPHRPASLLQLVLGLVRFLSIPGVPDSSETPDSRARAKLSVGFLMFLGAAAVSGFVAVASVCGGFGDGLSAIGRVGFRGLVMGLLYGLYYVYNRRWVLEFPIIQRPPFFSFKMGLPSAITRSLKLSFVAYLFSAALLVFLPHHNQNQATTGKFIAEQIRLYTGSFLVLLCWELSHHLHRVLHTKRFVFAPPKGSAAAETNPSEILLAALEESSPSSLLQYLAYLDLCMVCKNNVDAWRRAAFFEETGETYRRVISVCLRPLEQLASKIGEGLESSVENGSRISSQLLPPTDQRLDSKYSEPLNNFQLYAWCAWTAASLTACSHKEDRYGVAQITGSNAAVMSTLISCLLAVETYMGKKTTLQSANQFMGLTGFKLRNSSMANTSMNKKRASPLHSKAYAVADVLRNSIYQIVSAFHDQMAASSAKKGILEKDWIVRGKPPFGPRELLVQKLLQFLDFRAS
;
A
#
# COMPACT_ATOMS: atom_id res chain seq x y z
N MET A 1 8.17 6.21 -46.58
CA MET A 1 8.77 5.92 -45.26
C MET A 1 7.70 6.11 -44.20
N PRO A 2 7.20 5.05 -43.56
CA PRO A 2 6.43 5.22 -42.33
C PRO A 2 7.36 5.80 -41.25
N PRO A 3 6.85 6.60 -40.30
CA PRO A 3 7.66 7.16 -39.23
C PRO A 3 8.26 6.02 -38.39
N PRO A 4 9.46 6.20 -37.82
CA PRO A 4 10.05 5.22 -36.91
C PRO A 4 9.10 5.00 -35.73
N ALA A 5 8.88 3.73 -35.40
CA ALA A 5 8.08 3.32 -34.26
C ALA A 5 8.54 4.10 -33.01
N SER A 6 7.60 4.76 -32.33
CA SER A 6 7.88 5.41 -31.06
C SER A 6 8.53 4.37 -30.12
N PRO A 7 9.73 4.64 -29.56
CA PRO A 7 10.33 3.73 -28.61
C PRO A 7 9.34 3.54 -27.46
N SER A 8 9.07 2.28 -27.10
CA SER A 8 8.32 1.94 -25.89
C SER A 8 8.90 2.76 -24.73
N MET A 9 8.05 3.57 -24.07
CA MET A 9 8.49 4.45 -23.00
C MET A 9 9.30 3.67 -21.96
N PRO A 10 10.49 4.16 -21.54
CA PRO A 10 11.25 3.51 -20.49
C PRO A 10 10.39 3.44 -19.22
N PRO A 11 10.45 2.33 -18.48
CA PRO A 11 9.53 2.05 -17.37
C PRO A 11 9.62 3.11 -16.25
N GLU A 12 10.76 3.79 -16.12
CA GLU A 12 10.95 4.92 -15.20
C GLU A 12 10.09 6.15 -15.54
N MET A 13 9.85 6.43 -16.83
CA MET A 13 8.99 7.54 -17.26
C MET A 13 7.52 7.31 -16.89
N VAL A 14 7.10 6.07 -16.61
CA VAL A 14 5.71 5.75 -16.23
C VAL A 14 5.33 6.46 -14.93
N VAL A 15 6.21 6.44 -13.93
CA VAL A 15 5.94 7.06 -12.62
C VAL A 15 5.91 8.58 -12.75
N HIS A 16 6.87 9.14 -13.51
CA HIS A 16 6.93 10.57 -13.78
C HIS A 16 5.69 11.08 -14.53
N ASN A 17 5.26 10.38 -15.59
CA ASN A 17 4.09 10.76 -16.37
C ASN A 17 2.79 10.67 -15.56
N ARG A 18 2.69 9.69 -14.65
CA ARG A 18 1.57 9.60 -13.70
C ARG A 18 1.55 10.75 -12.72
N PHE A 19 2.72 11.16 -12.21
CA PHE A 19 2.85 12.30 -11.33
C PHE A 19 2.47 13.61 -12.04
N LEU A 20 2.92 13.81 -13.28
CA LEU A 20 2.51 14.98 -14.07
C LEU A 20 1.00 14.98 -14.33
N GLY A 21 0.43 13.84 -14.69
CA GLY A 21 -1.03 13.67 -14.81
C GLY A 21 -1.76 13.98 -13.50
N PHE A 22 -1.21 13.56 -12.36
CA PHE A 22 -1.74 13.89 -11.04
C PHE A 22 -1.77 15.39 -10.78
N LEU A 23 -0.69 16.12 -11.05
CA LEU A 23 -0.65 17.58 -10.89
C LEU A 23 -1.71 18.29 -11.76
N ILE A 24 -1.87 17.85 -13.01
CA ILE A 24 -2.91 18.39 -13.90
C ILE A 24 -4.30 18.14 -13.32
N TRP A 25 -4.61 16.90 -12.95
CA TRP A 25 -5.93 16.54 -12.40
C TRP A 25 -6.20 17.14 -11.02
N GLN A 26 -5.16 17.43 -10.24
CA GLN A 26 -5.24 18.08 -8.93
C GLN A 26 -5.54 19.58 -9.06
N SER A 27 -5.08 20.22 -10.14
CA SER A 27 -5.35 21.64 -10.38
C SER A 27 -6.85 21.93 -10.55
N ILE A 28 -7.59 21.05 -11.24
CA ILE A 28 -9.02 21.22 -11.55
C ILE A 28 -9.89 21.40 -10.29
N PRO A 29 -9.92 20.45 -9.32
CA PRO A 29 -10.72 20.62 -8.10
C PRO A 29 -10.23 21.79 -7.25
N SER A 30 -8.92 22.09 -7.26
CA SER A 30 -8.36 23.20 -6.50
C SER A 30 -8.81 24.56 -7.03
N ILE A 31 -8.86 24.71 -8.36
CA ILE A 31 -9.40 25.91 -9.03
C ILE A 31 -10.87 26.10 -8.63
N VAL A 32 -11.68 25.04 -8.76
CA VAL A 32 -13.11 25.07 -8.43
C VAL A 32 -13.32 25.47 -6.96
N ILE A 33 -12.57 24.85 -6.04
CA ILE A 33 -12.68 25.14 -4.60
C ILE A 33 -12.24 26.57 -4.28
N PHE A 34 -11.17 27.07 -4.91
CA PHE A 34 -10.71 28.45 -4.71
C PHE A 34 -11.79 29.47 -5.13
N PHE A 35 -12.36 29.30 -6.31
CA PHE A 35 -13.42 30.18 -6.79
C PHE A 35 -14.69 30.08 -5.95
N LEU A 36 -15.12 28.87 -5.57
CA LEU A 36 -16.25 28.67 -4.65
C LEU A 36 -16.04 29.36 -3.31
N PHE A 37 -14.82 29.35 -2.77
CA PHE A 37 -14.55 30.07 -1.54
C PHE A 37 -14.62 31.59 -1.71
N LYS A 38 -14.01 32.13 -2.77
CA LYS A 38 -13.99 33.57 -3.01
C LYS A 38 -15.41 34.11 -3.24
N THR A 39 -16.27 33.37 -3.95
CA THR A 39 -17.69 33.73 -4.13
C THR A 39 -18.47 33.66 -2.82
N LEU A 40 -18.30 32.61 -2.02
CA LEU A 40 -18.95 32.48 -0.72
C LEU A 40 -18.48 33.56 0.26
N SER A 41 -17.19 33.90 0.24
CA SER A 41 -16.61 34.93 1.10
C SER A 41 -17.06 36.34 0.74
N SER A 42 -17.34 36.60 -0.55
CA SER A 42 -17.96 37.88 -0.96
C SER A 42 -19.42 38.02 -0.55
N ALA A 43 -20.12 36.89 -0.35
CA ALA A 43 -21.52 36.89 0.07
C ALA A 43 -21.68 37.11 1.59
N VAL A 44 -20.63 36.92 2.40
CA VAL A 44 -20.66 37.23 3.83
C VAL A 44 -20.36 38.73 4.01
N PRO A 45 -21.34 39.57 4.35
CA PRO A 45 -21.14 41.01 4.45
C PRO A 45 -20.09 41.33 5.53
N SER A 46 -18.99 41.96 5.11
CA SER A 46 -18.10 42.65 6.03
C SER A 46 -18.84 43.86 6.60
N ALA A 47 -19.21 43.83 7.87
CA ALA A 47 -19.87 44.93 8.58
C ALA A 47 -18.94 46.15 8.80
N SER A 48 -18.27 46.64 7.75
CA SER A 48 -17.53 47.90 7.77
C SER A 48 -18.39 49.01 7.16
N PRO A 49 -18.70 50.09 7.89
CA PRO A 49 -19.48 51.21 7.38
C PRO A 49 -18.68 52.17 6.49
N SER A 50 -17.39 51.94 6.21
CA SER A 50 -16.53 52.91 5.51
C SER A 50 -16.02 52.48 4.12
N ALA A 51 -16.50 51.38 3.56
CA ALA A 51 -16.20 51.03 2.18
C ALA A 51 -17.47 50.50 1.51
N THR A 52 -18.14 51.38 0.77
CA THR A 52 -19.09 51.04 -0.29
C THR A 52 -18.38 50.15 -1.31
N LYS A 53 -18.29 48.85 -1.03
CA LYS A 53 -18.06 47.85 -2.07
C LYS A 53 -19.38 47.71 -2.82
N PRO A 54 -19.44 47.99 -4.13
CA PRO A 54 -20.68 47.80 -4.88
C PRO A 54 -21.13 46.34 -4.76
N PRO A 55 -22.45 46.08 -4.62
CA PRO A 55 -22.98 44.77 -4.24
C PRO A 55 -22.79 43.70 -5.32
N LEU A 56 -22.27 44.07 -6.50
CA LEU A 56 -22.11 43.19 -7.65
C LEU A 56 -20.84 43.54 -8.46
N THR A 57 -19.71 43.85 -7.82
CA THR A 57 -18.43 43.67 -8.54
C THR A 57 -18.27 42.17 -8.75
N PHE A 58 -18.50 41.73 -10.00
CA PHE A 58 -18.22 40.37 -10.46
C PHE A 58 -16.92 39.84 -9.83
N PRO A 59 -16.86 38.56 -9.42
CA PRO A 59 -15.65 37.95 -8.86
C PRO A 59 -14.47 37.88 -9.85
N PHE A 60 -14.64 38.47 -11.04
CA PHE A 60 -13.75 38.42 -12.19
C PHE A 60 -13.04 39.74 -12.52
N ALA A 61 -13.18 40.82 -11.73
CA ALA A 61 -12.31 41.97 -11.94
C ALA A 61 -10.87 41.53 -11.57
N PRO A 62 -9.95 41.37 -12.54
CA PRO A 62 -8.63 40.83 -12.28
C PRO A 62 -7.81 41.90 -11.57
N SER A 63 -7.89 41.94 -10.24
CA SER A 63 -6.90 42.67 -9.46
C SER A 63 -5.61 41.85 -9.42
N ILE A 64 -4.47 42.54 -9.51
CA ILE A 64 -3.14 41.92 -9.36
C ILE A 64 -3.07 41.10 -8.06
N PHE A 65 -3.77 41.55 -7.01
CA PHE A 65 -3.89 40.85 -5.73
C PHE A 65 -4.70 39.54 -5.81
N ALA A 66 -5.80 39.51 -6.56
CA ALA A 66 -6.56 38.28 -6.79
C ALA A 66 -5.72 37.25 -7.57
N LEU A 67 -4.94 37.70 -8.55
CA LEU A 67 -4.01 36.85 -9.29
C LEU A 67 -2.88 36.33 -8.39
N PHE A 68 -2.32 37.19 -7.52
CA PHE A 68 -1.30 36.79 -6.56
C PHE A 68 -1.83 35.74 -5.58
N THR A 69 -2.98 35.97 -4.94
CA THR A 69 -3.59 35.01 -4.00
C THR A 69 -3.99 33.69 -4.67
N PHE A 70 -4.41 33.73 -5.93
CA PHE A 70 -4.64 32.53 -6.73
C PHE A 70 -3.34 31.75 -6.97
N LEU A 71 -2.28 32.43 -7.42
CA LEU A 71 -0.99 31.80 -7.70
C LEU A 71 -0.35 31.22 -6.43
N THR A 72 -0.37 31.95 -5.32
CA THR A 72 0.19 31.47 -4.04
C THR A 72 -0.59 30.28 -3.49
N PHE A 73 -1.93 30.27 -3.66
CA PHE A 73 -2.74 29.10 -3.31
C PHE A 73 -2.40 27.88 -4.16
N HIS A 74 -2.25 28.04 -5.48
CA HIS A 74 -1.87 26.93 -6.34
C HIS A 74 -0.46 26.42 -6.04
N LEU A 75 0.49 27.33 -5.78
CA LEU A 75 1.84 26.97 -5.37
C LEU A 75 1.83 26.17 -4.05
N SER A 76 1.00 26.54 -3.08
CA SER A 76 0.87 25.77 -1.84
C SER A 76 0.29 24.39 -2.06
N GLN A 77 -0.67 24.24 -2.98
CA GLN A 77 -1.21 22.91 -3.32
C GLN A 77 -0.22 22.04 -4.10
N VAL A 78 0.60 22.63 -4.97
CA VAL A 78 1.68 21.92 -5.67
C VAL A 78 2.75 21.46 -4.67
N LEU A 79 3.15 22.32 -3.72
CA LEU A 79 4.09 21.96 -2.65
C LEU A 79 3.57 20.76 -1.85
N PHE A 80 2.30 20.78 -1.46
CA PHE A 80 1.66 19.66 -0.76
C PHE A 80 1.66 18.39 -1.63
N SER A 81 1.26 18.49 -2.89
CA SER A 81 1.21 17.37 -3.84
C SER A 81 2.58 16.75 -4.11
N PHE A 82 3.63 17.57 -4.20
CA PHE A 82 5.01 17.11 -4.30
C PHE A 82 5.48 16.43 -3.01
N SER A 83 5.16 16.99 -1.84
CA SER A 83 5.50 16.34 -0.57
C SER A 83 4.79 15.00 -0.38
N LEU A 84 3.57 14.85 -0.93
CA LEU A 84 2.81 13.61 -0.92
C LEU A 84 3.47 12.52 -1.77
N SER A 85 3.98 12.87 -2.96
CA SER A 85 4.65 11.90 -3.84
C SER A 85 5.98 11.42 -3.26
N LEU A 86 6.74 12.32 -2.60
CA LEU A 86 8.00 11.99 -1.92
C LEU A 86 7.84 10.95 -0.80
N VAL A 87 6.72 11.00 -0.08
CA VAL A 87 6.48 10.12 1.07
C VAL A 87 5.69 8.87 0.70
N SER A 88 4.93 8.91 -0.40
CA SER A 88 4.12 7.77 -0.82
C SER A 88 4.95 6.56 -1.21
N SER A 89 4.60 5.39 -0.68
CA SER A 89 5.27 4.12 -0.97
C SER A 89 4.26 2.99 -1.01
N PRO A 90 4.38 2.01 -1.93
CA PRO A 90 3.55 0.81 -1.92
C PRO A 90 3.88 -0.11 -0.74
N HIS A 91 5.06 0.04 -0.15
CA HIS A 91 5.56 -0.85 0.89
C HIS A 91 5.46 -0.20 2.28
N PRO A 92 4.75 -0.84 3.25
CA PRO A 92 4.55 -0.31 4.59
C PRO A 92 5.78 -0.57 5.49
N HIS A 93 6.91 0.08 5.21
CA HIS A 93 8.02 0.11 6.17
C HIS A 93 7.65 0.89 7.41
N ARG A 94 8.08 0.40 8.58
CA ARG A 94 7.96 1.13 9.84
C ARG A 94 9.02 2.25 9.86
N PRO A 95 8.65 3.52 10.12
CA PRO A 95 9.65 4.56 10.35
C PRO A 95 10.57 4.18 11.51
N ALA A 96 11.82 4.67 11.45
CA ALA A 96 12.69 4.65 12.60
C ALA A 96 12.05 5.50 13.71
N SER A 97 12.21 5.10 14.97
CA SER A 97 11.74 5.96 16.06
C SER A 97 12.53 7.29 16.05
N LEU A 98 11.91 8.38 16.50
CA LEU A 98 12.58 9.69 16.60
C LEU A 98 13.88 9.58 17.39
N LEU A 99 13.87 8.77 18.45
CA LEU A 99 15.06 8.46 19.26
C LEU A 99 16.15 7.74 18.45
N GLN A 100 15.81 6.81 17.56
CA GLN A 100 16.78 6.15 16.67
C GLN A 100 17.39 7.11 15.64
N LEU A 101 16.61 8.09 15.13
CA LEU A 101 17.12 9.13 14.24
C LEU A 101 18.09 10.06 14.96
N VAL A 102 17.71 10.54 16.15
CA VAL A 102 18.58 11.40 16.96
C VAL A 102 19.85 10.65 17.35
N LEU A 103 19.76 9.39 17.75
CA LEU A 103 20.93 8.57 18.08
C LEU A 103 21.82 8.31 16.87
N GLY A 104 21.23 8.08 15.69
CA GLY A 104 21.98 7.94 14.43
C GLY A 104 22.67 9.24 14.00
N LEU A 105 22.00 10.39 14.15
CA LEU A 105 22.55 11.70 13.84
C LEU A 105 23.66 12.11 14.81
N VAL A 106 23.48 11.82 16.11
CA VAL A 106 24.50 12.04 17.14
C VAL A 106 25.72 11.16 16.86
N ARG A 107 25.55 9.89 16.48
CA ARG A 107 26.67 9.01 16.11
C ARG A 107 27.39 9.49 14.84
N PHE A 108 26.64 9.90 13.82
CA PHE A 108 27.18 10.47 12.58
C PHE A 108 28.01 11.74 12.82
N LEU A 109 27.55 12.61 13.73
CA LEU A 109 28.26 13.84 14.09
C LEU A 109 29.43 13.61 15.07
N SER A 110 29.40 12.54 15.87
CA SER A 110 30.38 12.33 16.94
C SER A 110 31.59 11.47 16.55
N ILE A 111 31.57 10.76 15.41
CA ILE A 111 32.69 9.91 14.97
C ILE A 111 32.94 10.06 13.46
N PRO A 112 33.84 10.96 13.04
CA PRO A 112 34.28 11.04 11.66
C PRO A 112 35.32 9.94 11.39
N GLY A 113 35.03 9.00 10.48
CA GLY A 113 36.07 8.23 9.79
C GLY A 113 36.13 6.71 9.95
N VAL A 114 35.15 6.05 10.59
CA VAL A 114 35.04 4.58 10.55
C VAL A 114 33.85 4.19 9.66
N PRO A 115 34.05 3.46 8.55
CA PRO A 115 32.93 2.88 7.81
C PRO A 115 32.28 1.80 8.69
N ASP A 116 31.05 2.06 9.11
CA ASP A 116 30.30 1.19 10.02
C ASP A 116 30.03 -0.18 9.39
N SER A 117 30.69 -1.22 9.88
CA SER A 117 30.38 -2.62 9.59
C SER A 117 29.04 -3.10 10.22
N SER A 118 28.25 -2.17 10.78
CA SER A 118 26.99 -2.46 11.49
C SER A 118 25.74 -1.80 10.89
N GLU A 119 25.88 -0.97 9.84
CA GLU A 119 24.72 -0.41 9.14
C GLU A 119 24.08 -1.45 8.22
N THR A 120 23.01 -2.10 8.70
CA THR A 120 22.19 -2.93 7.83
C THR A 120 21.45 -2.04 6.80
N PRO A 121 21.28 -2.49 5.54
CA PRO A 121 20.59 -1.71 4.50
C PRO A 121 19.18 -1.26 4.92
N ASP A 122 18.55 -2.01 5.83
CA ASP A 122 17.26 -1.69 6.45
C ASP A 122 17.28 -0.44 7.34
N SER A 123 18.38 -0.15 8.05
CA SER A 123 18.48 1.03 8.92
C SER A 123 18.53 2.31 8.09
N ARG A 124 19.30 2.30 6.99
CA ARG A 124 19.43 3.40 6.05
C ARG A 124 18.12 3.70 5.32
N ALA A 125 17.40 2.65 4.91
CA ALA A 125 16.07 2.78 4.30
C ALA A 125 15.06 3.42 5.27
N ARG A 126 15.04 2.99 6.54
CA ARG A 126 14.18 3.56 7.59
C ARG A 126 14.54 5.02 7.93
N ALA A 127 15.82 5.37 7.92
CA ALA A 127 16.28 6.74 8.14
C ALA A 127 15.83 7.68 7.01
N LYS A 128 16.04 7.28 5.74
CA LYS A 128 15.57 8.05 4.56
C LYS A 128 14.06 8.29 4.62
N LEU A 129 13.29 7.25 4.95
CA LEU A 129 11.82 7.33 5.06
C LEU A 129 11.39 8.30 6.18
N SER A 130 12.13 8.35 7.28
CA SER A 130 11.82 9.24 8.40
C SER A 130 12.18 10.69 8.11
N VAL A 131 13.29 10.95 7.40
CA VAL A 131 13.60 12.28 6.86
C VAL A 131 12.50 12.72 5.89
N GLY A 132 12.01 11.81 5.03
CA GLY A 132 10.87 12.05 4.16
C GLY A 132 9.62 12.53 4.94
N PHE A 133 9.30 11.89 6.07
CA PHE A 133 8.19 12.32 6.92
C PHE A 133 8.40 13.70 7.54
N LEU A 134 9.61 14.04 7.98
CA LEU A 134 9.92 15.37 8.50
C LEU A 134 9.76 16.44 7.42
N MET A 135 10.27 16.17 6.21
CA MET A 135 10.12 17.05 5.06
C MET A 135 8.64 17.23 4.68
N PHE A 136 7.85 16.16 4.70
CA PHE A 136 6.41 16.23 4.47
C PHE A 136 5.67 17.02 5.56
N LEU A 137 6.02 16.83 6.83
CA LEU A 137 5.41 17.58 7.92
C LEU A 137 5.71 19.08 7.80
N GLY A 138 6.96 19.43 7.47
CA GLY A 138 7.35 20.82 7.18
C GLY A 138 6.62 21.39 5.96
N ALA A 139 6.57 20.65 4.85
CA ALA A 139 5.88 21.07 3.64
C ALA A 139 4.37 21.22 3.84
N ALA A 140 3.72 20.35 4.62
CA ALA A 140 2.31 20.46 4.97
C ALA A 140 2.04 21.69 5.85
N ALA A 141 2.93 22.00 6.79
CA ALA A 141 2.85 23.20 7.62
C ALA A 141 2.96 24.49 6.78
N VAL A 142 3.98 24.56 5.90
CA VAL A 142 4.19 25.71 5.00
C VAL A 142 3.04 25.84 4.00
N SER A 143 2.60 24.72 3.43
CA SER A 143 1.44 24.69 2.54
C SER A 143 0.18 25.19 3.25
N GLY A 144 -0.06 24.76 4.49
CA GLY A 144 -1.20 25.23 5.29
C GLY A 144 -1.16 26.73 5.58
N PHE A 145 0.03 27.25 5.94
CA PHE A 145 0.23 28.67 6.15
C PHE A 145 -0.15 29.47 4.90
N VAL A 146 0.45 29.12 3.75
CA VAL A 146 0.26 29.84 2.49
C VAL A 146 -1.17 29.67 1.97
N ALA A 147 -1.74 28.47 2.05
CA ALA A 147 -3.09 28.18 1.57
C ALA A 147 -4.15 29.00 2.34
N VAL A 148 -4.12 28.96 3.68
CA VAL A 148 -5.09 29.68 4.51
C VAL A 148 -4.89 31.19 4.41
N ALA A 149 -3.64 31.67 4.35
CA ALA A 149 -3.35 33.09 4.12
C ALA A 149 -3.86 33.59 2.75
N SER A 150 -3.73 32.77 1.70
CA SER A 150 -4.19 33.14 0.34
C SER A 150 -5.72 33.14 0.20
N VAL A 151 -6.36 32.19 0.87
CA VAL A 151 -7.81 31.99 0.85
C VAL A 151 -8.48 33.07 1.72
N CYS A 152 -8.10 33.14 2.99
CA CYS A 152 -8.76 33.98 4.01
C CYS A 152 -8.16 35.39 4.18
N GLY A 153 -6.95 35.66 3.67
CA GLY A 153 -6.29 36.96 3.78
C GLY A 153 -7.02 38.06 2.98
N GLY A 154 -7.37 39.15 3.67
CA GLY A 154 -8.02 40.31 3.09
C GLY A 154 -7.02 41.35 2.55
N PHE A 155 -7.42 42.08 1.52
CA PHE A 155 -6.70 43.28 1.07
C PHE A 155 -6.90 44.41 2.10
N GLY A 156 -5.81 44.93 2.66
CA GLY A 156 -5.82 46.03 3.63
C GLY A 156 -5.64 45.60 5.10
N ASP A 157 -5.76 44.32 5.41
CA ASP A 157 -5.42 43.77 6.72
C ASP A 157 -3.89 43.64 6.77
N GLY A 158 -3.21 44.52 7.51
CA GLY A 158 -1.74 44.61 7.52
C GLY A 158 -1.01 43.27 7.75
N LEU A 159 0.31 43.24 7.51
CA LEU A 159 1.14 42.02 7.53
C LEU A 159 0.95 41.15 8.80
N SER A 160 0.68 41.78 9.95
CA SER A 160 0.39 41.11 11.22
C SER A 160 -0.90 40.26 11.19
N ALA A 161 -1.95 40.72 10.51
CA ALA A 161 -3.21 39.99 10.37
C ALA A 161 -3.05 38.79 9.42
N ILE A 162 -2.35 38.97 8.31
CA ILE A 162 -1.99 37.88 7.39
C ILE A 162 -1.14 36.83 8.12
N GLY A 163 -0.14 37.28 8.91
CA GLY A 163 0.68 36.40 9.73
C GLY A 163 -0.12 35.59 10.76
N ARG A 164 -1.12 36.21 11.40
CA ARG A 164 -2.02 35.53 12.36
C ARG A 164 -2.88 34.45 11.70
N VAL A 165 -3.49 34.78 10.57
CA VAL A 165 -4.33 33.84 9.80
C VAL A 165 -3.48 32.71 9.21
N GLY A 166 -2.32 33.04 8.67
CA GLY A 166 -1.33 32.07 8.20
C GLY A 166 -0.84 31.16 9.32
N PHE A 167 -0.57 31.69 10.52
CA PHE A 167 -0.13 30.88 11.67
C PHE A 167 -1.17 29.82 12.07
N ARG A 168 -2.47 30.16 12.02
CA ARG A 168 -3.54 29.15 12.20
C ARG A 168 -3.47 28.07 11.12
N GLY A 169 -3.22 28.46 9.86
CA GLY A 169 -2.99 27.52 8.75
C GLY A 169 -1.76 26.63 8.94
N LEU A 170 -0.68 27.16 9.52
CA LEU A 170 0.54 26.40 9.84
C LEU A 170 0.25 25.29 10.85
N VAL A 171 -0.43 25.63 11.95
CA VAL A 171 -0.82 24.67 12.99
C VAL A 171 -1.74 23.58 12.42
N MET A 172 -2.70 23.98 11.60
CA MET A 172 -3.59 23.07 10.89
C MET A 172 -2.84 22.14 9.93
N GLY A 173 -1.86 22.64 9.18
CA GLY A 173 -0.98 21.85 8.33
C GLY A 173 -0.14 20.83 9.10
N LEU A 174 0.39 21.21 10.27
CA LEU A 174 1.09 20.29 11.17
C LEU A 174 0.17 19.20 11.71
N LEU A 175 -1.02 19.56 12.18
CA LEU A 175 -2.02 18.59 12.66
C LEU A 175 -2.42 17.61 11.56
N TYR A 176 -2.63 18.10 10.34
CA TYR A 176 -2.91 17.26 9.18
C TYR A 176 -1.76 16.31 8.88
N GLY A 177 -0.52 16.82 8.84
CA GLY A 177 0.67 16.02 8.59
C GLY A 177 0.89 14.93 9.64
N LEU A 178 0.75 15.27 10.93
CA LEU A 178 0.82 14.31 12.03
C LEU A 178 -0.28 13.25 11.93
N TYR A 179 -1.51 13.67 11.65
CA TYR A 179 -2.63 12.76 11.44
C TYR A 179 -2.41 11.82 10.23
N TYR A 180 -1.81 12.32 9.17
CA TYR A 180 -1.45 11.56 7.97
C TYR A 180 -0.38 10.49 8.27
N VAL A 181 0.67 10.88 9.00
CA VAL A 181 1.77 10.00 9.43
C VAL A 181 1.36 9.04 10.57
N TYR A 182 0.38 9.40 11.39
CA TYR A 182 -0.13 8.49 12.41
C TYR A 182 -0.97 7.36 11.79
N ASN A 183 -1.81 7.69 10.80
CA ASN A 183 -2.76 6.75 10.18
C ASN A 183 -2.21 5.93 9.01
N ARG A 184 -0.89 5.89 8.77
CA ARG A 184 -0.31 5.05 7.69
C ARG A 184 -0.77 5.37 6.28
N ARG A 185 -1.12 6.64 6.01
CA ARG A 185 -1.73 7.05 4.74
C ARG A 185 -0.80 7.21 3.56
N TRP A 186 0.50 7.21 3.82
CA TRP A 186 1.52 7.18 2.77
C TRP A 186 1.57 5.84 2.04
N VAL A 187 0.98 4.79 2.63
CA VAL A 187 0.95 3.47 2.03
C VAL A 187 -0.05 3.47 0.86
N LEU A 188 0.47 3.26 -0.35
CA LEU A 188 -0.34 3.14 -1.57
C LEU A 188 -0.99 1.75 -1.62
N GLU A 189 -2.16 1.65 -1.04
CA GLU A 189 -2.99 0.45 -1.10
C GLU A 189 -3.69 0.31 -2.46
N PHE A 190 -3.36 -0.77 -3.17
CA PHE A 190 -3.97 -1.08 -4.46
C PHE A 190 -5.41 -1.58 -4.28
N PRO A 191 -6.37 -1.09 -5.08
CA PRO A 191 -7.74 -1.56 -5.02
C PRO A 191 -7.83 -2.99 -5.57
N ILE A 192 -8.59 -3.86 -4.88
CA ILE A 192 -8.83 -5.25 -5.31
C ILE A 192 -9.49 -5.28 -6.70
N ILE A 193 -10.43 -4.36 -6.94
CA ILE A 193 -11.12 -4.22 -8.23
C ILE A 193 -10.58 -2.99 -8.94
N GLN A 194 -9.93 -3.21 -10.08
CA GLN A 194 -9.47 -2.14 -10.96
C GLN A 194 -10.68 -1.51 -11.67
N ARG A 195 -10.86 -0.19 -11.51
CA ARG A 195 -11.95 0.59 -12.12
C ARG A 195 -11.37 1.80 -12.86
N PRO A 196 -12.10 2.36 -13.85
CA PRO A 196 -11.71 3.60 -14.47
C PRO A 196 -11.52 4.72 -13.43
N PRO A 197 -10.53 5.62 -13.60
CA PRO A 197 -10.12 6.56 -12.57
C PRO A 197 -11.23 7.50 -12.11
N PHE A 198 -12.12 7.90 -13.03
CA PHE A 198 -13.28 8.73 -12.71
C PHE A 198 -14.22 8.09 -11.68
N PHE A 199 -14.58 6.82 -11.87
CA PHE A 199 -15.46 6.11 -10.93
C PHE A 199 -14.78 5.85 -9.59
N SER A 200 -13.49 5.53 -9.61
CA SER A 200 -12.69 5.36 -8.39
C SER A 200 -12.60 6.66 -7.58
N PHE A 201 -12.38 7.80 -8.26
CA PHE A 201 -12.35 9.11 -7.62
C PHE A 201 -13.72 9.52 -7.07
N LYS A 202 -14.78 9.33 -7.85
CA LYS A 202 -16.16 9.63 -7.44
C LYS A 202 -16.56 8.90 -6.15
N MET A 203 -16.17 7.62 -6.01
CA MET A 203 -16.47 6.85 -4.80
C MET A 203 -15.73 7.33 -3.55
N GLY A 204 -14.56 7.95 -3.71
CA GLY A 204 -13.79 8.52 -2.60
C GLY A 204 -14.34 9.86 -2.08
N LEU A 205 -15.14 10.56 -2.88
CA LEU A 205 -15.57 11.94 -2.61
C LEU A 205 -16.35 12.10 -1.28
N PRO A 206 -17.36 11.27 -0.96
CA PRO A 206 -18.10 11.41 0.31
C PRO A 206 -17.22 11.18 1.54
N SER A 207 -16.25 10.25 1.43
CA SER A 207 -15.28 9.99 2.49
C SER A 207 -14.35 11.18 2.71
N ALA A 208 -13.86 11.78 1.62
CA ALA A 208 -13.02 12.97 1.64
C ALA A 208 -13.73 14.16 2.30
N ILE A 209 -15.01 14.39 1.96
CA ILE A 209 -15.83 15.45 2.55
C ILE A 209 -16.05 15.21 4.05
N THR A 210 -16.50 14.01 4.42
CA THR A 210 -16.75 13.67 5.84
C THR A 210 -15.49 13.83 6.68
N ARG A 211 -14.34 13.46 6.13
CA ARG A 211 -13.06 13.52 6.82
C ARG A 211 -12.50 14.94 6.91
N SER A 212 -12.57 15.71 5.84
CA SER A 212 -12.19 17.13 5.87
C SER A 212 -13.04 17.92 6.87
N LEU A 213 -14.34 17.63 6.98
CA LEU A 213 -15.22 18.19 8.02
C LEU A 213 -14.77 17.84 9.45
N LYS A 214 -14.43 16.57 9.70
CA LYS A 214 -13.93 16.14 11.02
C LYS A 214 -12.61 16.83 11.37
N LEU A 215 -11.69 16.89 10.42
CA LEU A 215 -10.39 17.52 10.60
C LEU A 215 -10.51 19.04 10.78
N SER A 216 -11.42 19.70 10.05
CA SER A 216 -11.65 21.14 10.19
C SER A 216 -12.24 21.49 11.55
N PHE A 217 -13.14 20.65 12.07
CA PHE A 217 -13.69 20.81 13.41
C PHE A 217 -12.60 20.71 14.49
N VAL A 218 -11.73 19.69 14.41
CA VAL A 218 -10.63 19.51 15.36
C VAL A 218 -9.61 20.65 15.25
N ALA A 219 -9.22 21.03 14.03
CA ALA A 219 -8.31 22.13 13.79
C ALA A 219 -8.87 23.46 14.32
N TYR A 220 -10.18 23.70 14.15
CA TYR A 220 -10.85 24.87 14.69
C TYR A 220 -10.81 24.91 16.21
N LEU A 221 -11.15 23.80 16.89
CA LEU A 221 -11.11 23.72 18.36
C LEU A 221 -9.69 23.98 18.90
N PHE A 222 -8.67 23.40 18.25
CA PHE A 222 -7.28 23.62 18.61
C PHE A 222 -6.84 25.07 18.36
N SER A 223 -7.28 25.67 17.25
CA SER A 223 -7.00 27.08 16.95
C SER A 223 -7.67 28.04 17.92
N ALA A 224 -8.87 27.70 18.42
CA ALA A 224 -9.59 28.49 19.42
C ALA A 224 -8.89 28.41 20.77
N ALA A 225 -8.46 27.22 21.19
CA ALA A 225 -7.66 27.04 22.41
C ALA A 225 -6.36 27.87 22.35
N LEU A 226 -5.67 27.85 21.21
CA LEU A 226 -4.42 28.59 21.03
C LEU A 226 -4.63 30.12 21.07
N LEU A 227 -5.80 30.61 20.68
CA LEU A 227 -6.17 32.02 20.80
C LEU A 227 -6.30 32.49 22.26
N VAL A 228 -6.69 31.60 23.18
CA VAL A 228 -6.82 31.90 24.62
C VAL A 228 -5.44 32.14 25.25
N PHE A 229 -4.39 31.51 24.72
CA PHE A 229 -3.02 31.61 25.23
C PHE A 229 -2.18 32.71 24.57
N LEU A 230 -2.61 33.30 23.46
CA LEU A 230 -1.91 34.44 22.86
C LEU A 230 -2.20 35.72 23.66
N PRO A 231 -1.17 36.49 24.08
CA PRO A 231 -1.36 37.73 24.81
C PRO A 231 -2.24 38.70 24.00
N HIS A 232 -3.26 39.22 24.68
CA HIS A 232 -4.41 39.91 24.13
C HIS A 232 -4.06 41.31 23.64
N HIS A 233 -3.39 41.44 22.48
CA HIS A 233 -2.99 42.76 21.96
C HIS A 233 -4.10 43.50 21.18
N ASN A 234 -5.30 42.93 21.02
CA ASN A 234 -6.39 43.61 20.30
C ASN A 234 -7.65 43.76 21.17
N GLN A 235 -7.52 44.44 22.31
CA GLN A 235 -8.62 45.27 22.80
C GLN A 235 -8.74 46.47 21.86
N ASN A 236 -9.49 46.35 20.77
CA ASN A 236 -10.01 47.51 20.04
C ASN A 236 -11.26 47.11 19.25
N GLN A 237 -12.43 47.45 19.80
CA GLN A 237 -13.71 47.74 19.14
C GLN A 237 -14.15 46.86 17.94
N ALA A 238 -13.96 45.54 18.00
CA ALA A 238 -14.64 44.63 17.08
C ALA A 238 -16.04 44.34 17.62
N THR A 239 -17.09 44.77 16.90
CA THR A 239 -18.47 44.36 17.21
C THR A 239 -18.57 42.83 17.17
N THR A 240 -19.32 42.22 18.08
CA THR A 240 -19.49 40.75 18.18
C THR A 240 -19.79 40.09 16.84
N GLY A 241 -20.56 40.76 15.97
CA GLY A 241 -20.85 40.30 14.60
C GLY A 241 -19.62 40.22 13.68
N LYS A 242 -18.65 41.13 13.78
CA LYS A 242 -17.39 41.07 13.00
C LYS A 242 -16.55 39.86 13.39
N PHE A 243 -16.44 39.60 14.69
CA PHE A 243 -15.72 38.44 15.21
C PHE A 243 -16.34 37.12 14.75
N ILE A 244 -17.68 37.01 14.80
CA ILE A 244 -18.41 35.84 14.32
C ILE A 244 -18.20 35.63 12.81
N ALA A 245 -18.32 36.70 12.01
CA ALA A 245 -18.09 36.62 10.56
C ALA A 245 -16.66 36.21 10.21
N GLU A 246 -15.66 36.67 10.96
CA GLU A 246 -14.26 36.27 10.80
C GLU A 246 -14.05 34.78 11.13
N GLN A 247 -14.64 34.28 12.22
CA GLN A 247 -14.55 32.85 12.56
C GLN A 247 -15.25 31.97 11.51
N ILE A 248 -16.41 32.37 10.99
CA ILE A 248 -17.11 31.63 9.92
C ILE A 248 -16.23 31.56 8.66
N ARG A 249 -15.62 32.69 8.27
CA ARG A 249 -14.72 32.74 7.10
C ARG A 249 -13.51 31.84 7.29
N LEU A 250 -12.88 31.88 8.47
CA LEU A 250 -11.71 31.07 8.78
C LEU A 250 -12.03 29.58 8.86
N TYR A 251 -13.15 29.20 9.47
CA TYR A 251 -13.62 27.82 9.51
C TYR A 251 -13.91 27.28 8.10
N THR A 252 -14.64 28.06 7.30
CA THR A 252 -14.98 27.70 5.92
C THR A 252 -13.73 27.56 5.06
N GLY A 253 -12.77 28.49 5.17
CA GLY A 253 -11.51 28.42 4.43
C GLY A 253 -10.65 27.23 4.85
N SER A 254 -10.57 26.93 6.15
CA SER A 254 -9.86 25.76 6.67
C SER A 254 -10.47 24.45 6.18
N PHE A 255 -11.80 24.34 6.21
CA PHE A 255 -12.52 23.18 5.66
C PHE A 255 -12.18 22.94 4.18
N LEU A 256 -12.21 23.98 3.36
CA LEU A 256 -11.93 23.86 1.93
C LEU A 256 -10.47 23.53 1.62
N VAL A 257 -9.51 24.07 2.40
CA VAL A 257 -8.09 23.68 2.27
C VAL A 257 -7.89 22.20 2.61
N LEU A 258 -8.53 21.69 3.68
CA LEU A 258 -8.49 20.25 4.00
C LEU A 258 -9.17 19.40 2.95
N LEU A 259 -10.26 19.89 2.37
CA LEU A 259 -10.94 19.21 1.28
C LEU A 259 -10.00 19.11 0.06
N CYS A 260 -9.31 20.17 -0.31
CA CYS A 260 -8.28 20.12 -1.37
C CYS A 260 -7.21 19.07 -1.10
N TRP A 261 -6.70 19.01 0.13
CA TRP A 261 -5.67 18.02 0.51
C TRP A 261 -6.18 16.59 0.50
N GLU A 262 -7.38 16.32 1.03
CA GLU A 262 -7.98 14.98 0.99
C GLU A 262 -8.32 14.56 -0.45
N LEU A 263 -8.83 15.46 -1.29
CA LEU A 263 -9.06 15.19 -2.70
C LEU A 263 -7.75 14.90 -3.45
N SER A 264 -6.69 15.67 -3.15
CA SER A 264 -5.36 15.44 -3.72
C SER A 264 -4.81 14.08 -3.28
N HIS A 265 -4.97 13.71 -2.00
CA HIS A 265 -4.60 12.39 -1.49
C HIS A 265 -5.34 11.26 -2.19
N HIS A 266 -6.67 11.37 -2.34
CA HIS A 266 -7.48 10.37 -3.02
C HIS A 266 -7.12 10.25 -4.51
N LEU A 267 -6.92 11.38 -5.19
CA LEU A 267 -6.51 11.41 -6.59
C LEU A 267 -5.12 10.80 -6.79
N HIS A 268 -4.16 11.13 -5.93
CA HIS A 268 -2.82 10.55 -5.91
C HIS A 268 -2.89 9.02 -5.81
N ARG A 269 -3.68 8.51 -4.86
CA ARG A 269 -3.89 7.06 -4.68
C ARG A 269 -4.50 6.44 -5.94
N VAL A 270 -5.55 7.03 -6.51
CA VAL A 270 -6.24 6.48 -7.69
C VAL A 270 -5.33 6.43 -8.92
N LEU A 271 -4.57 7.49 -9.18
CA LEU A 271 -3.70 7.55 -10.37
C LEU A 271 -2.47 6.66 -10.23
N HIS A 272 -1.84 6.62 -9.06
CA HIS A 272 -0.64 5.81 -8.85
C HIS A 272 -0.94 4.31 -8.71
N THR A 273 -2.14 3.89 -8.27
CA THR A 273 -2.53 2.47 -8.14
C THR A 273 -3.30 1.89 -9.33
N LYS A 274 -3.52 2.68 -10.38
CA LYS A 274 -4.13 2.21 -11.63
C LYS A 274 -3.24 1.18 -12.33
N ARG A 275 -3.81 0.10 -12.89
CA ARG A 275 -3.11 -0.83 -13.78
C ARG A 275 -2.37 -0.08 -14.90
N PHE A 276 -1.08 -0.35 -15.06
CA PHE A 276 -0.32 0.00 -16.28
C PHE A 276 -0.20 -1.26 -17.14
N VAL A 277 -0.36 -1.14 -18.45
CA VAL A 277 -0.17 -2.27 -19.36
C VAL A 277 1.28 -2.22 -19.85
N PHE A 278 2.11 -3.13 -19.36
CA PHE A 278 3.50 -3.29 -19.81
C PHE A 278 3.50 -4.18 -21.05
N ALA A 279 3.02 -3.64 -22.17
CA ALA A 279 3.07 -4.31 -23.45
C ALA A 279 3.24 -3.29 -24.58
N PRO A 280 3.94 -3.69 -25.66
CA PRO A 280 3.97 -2.90 -26.88
C PRO A 280 2.56 -2.80 -27.50
N PRO A 281 2.29 -1.75 -28.31
CA PRO A 281 1.00 -1.59 -28.97
C PRO A 281 0.71 -2.77 -29.91
N LYS A 282 -0.55 -3.23 -29.92
CA LYS A 282 -0.98 -4.32 -30.80
C LYS A 282 -0.71 -3.97 -32.26
N GLY A 283 -0.14 -4.91 -33.01
CA GLY A 283 0.25 -4.72 -34.41
C GLY A 283 1.63 -4.08 -34.62
N SER A 284 2.41 -3.90 -33.56
CA SER A 284 3.83 -3.58 -33.69
C SER A 284 4.68 -4.85 -33.79
N ALA A 285 5.83 -4.77 -34.48
CA ALA A 285 6.78 -5.88 -34.59
C ALA A 285 7.26 -6.38 -33.21
N ALA A 286 7.35 -5.49 -32.22
CA ALA A 286 7.68 -5.85 -30.84
C ALA A 286 6.58 -6.67 -30.14
N ALA A 287 5.30 -6.48 -30.52
CA ALA A 287 4.19 -7.25 -29.96
C ALA A 287 4.16 -8.70 -30.48
N GLU A 288 4.70 -8.93 -31.68
CA GLU A 288 4.78 -10.26 -32.29
C GLU A 288 6.04 -11.03 -31.86
N THR A 289 7.16 -10.32 -31.71
CA THR A 289 8.45 -10.95 -31.39
C THR A 289 8.68 -11.13 -29.89
N ASN A 290 8.44 -10.10 -29.07
CA ASN A 290 8.78 -10.12 -27.64
C ASN A 290 7.80 -9.29 -26.78
N PRO A 291 6.55 -9.73 -26.59
CA PRO A 291 5.53 -8.95 -25.87
C PRO A 291 5.72 -8.91 -24.34
N SER A 292 6.52 -9.81 -23.78
CA SER A 292 6.76 -9.98 -22.34
C SER A 292 8.01 -9.24 -21.82
N GLU A 293 8.93 -8.84 -22.69
CA GLU A 293 10.25 -8.33 -22.26
C GLU A 293 10.16 -7.02 -21.47
N ILE A 294 9.27 -6.11 -21.86
CA ILE A 294 9.04 -4.84 -21.12
C ILE A 294 8.53 -5.12 -19.71
N LEU A 295 7.69 -6.15 -19.54
CA LEU A 295 7.16 -6.54 -18.25
C LEU A 295 8.25 -7.22 -17.39
N LEU A 296 9.08 -8.06 -18.00
CA LEU A 296 10.19 -8.74 -17.32
C LEU A 296 11.27 -7.76 -16.88
N ALA A 297 11.67 -6.83 -17.75
CA ALA A 297 12.61 -5.76 -17.41
C ALA A 297 12.08 -4.94 -16.23
N ALA A 298 10.79 -4.57 -16.24
CA ALA A 298 10.18 -3.86 -15.11
C ALA A 298 10.12 -4.68 -13.81
N LEU A 299 10.10 -6.01 -13.86
CA LEU A 299 10.11 -6.89 -12.69
C LEU A 299 11.51 -7.16 -12.13
N GLU A 300 12.49 -7.33 -13.02
CA GLU A 300 13.85 -7.77 -12.70
C GLU A 300 14.82 -6.59 -12.47
N GLU A 301 14.74 -5.54 -13.29
CA GLU A 301 15.67 -4.39 -13.25
C GLU A 301 15.21 -3.28 -12.29
N SER A 302 13.95 -3.27 -11.89
CA SER A 302 13.43 -2.23 -11.01
C SER A 302 13.93 -2.37 -9.57
N SER A 303 14.08 -1.24 -8.90
CA SER A 303 14.46 -1.23 -7.48
C SER A 303 13.45 -2.01 -6.63
N PRO A 304 13.93 -2.81 -5.66
CA PRO A 304 13.05 -3.66 -4.85
C PRO A 304 12.06 -2.80 -4.09
N SER A 305 10.80 -3.22 -4.04
CA SER A 305 9.69 -2.52 -3.39
C SER A 305 9.29 -1.17 -4.00
N SER A 306 9.75 -0.86 -5.21
CA SER A 306 9.34 0.34 -5.94
C SER A 306 7.90 0.27 -6.43
N LEU A 307 7.28 1.44 -6.64
CA LEU A 307 5.94 1.54 -7.24
C LEU A 307 5.88 0.86 -8.62
N LEU A 308 6.94 1.02 -9.41
CA LEU A 308 7.06 0.41 -10.73
C LEU A 308 6.98 -1.13 -10.65
N GLN A 309 7.71 -1.72 -9.71
CA GLN A 309 7.70 -3.16 -9.50
C GLN A 309 6.30 -3.66 -9.11
N TYR A 310 5.61 -2.97 -8.19
CA TYR A 310 4.23 -3.33 -7.79
C TYR A 310 3.24 -3.21 -8.95
N LEU A 311 3.41 -2.21 -9.82
CA LEU A 311 2.58 -2.07 -11.02
C LEU A 311 2.82 -3.22 -12.01
N ALA A 312 4.06 -3.68 -12.14
CA ALA A 312 4.41 -4.81 -12.99
C ALA A 312 3.81 -6.12 -12.45
N TYR A 313 3.91 -6.37 -11.13
CA TYR A 313 3.23 -7.52 -10.50
C TYR A 313 1.71 -7.48 -10.67
N LEU A 314 1.10 -6.30 -10.57
CA LEU A 314 -0.34 -6.13 -10.79
C LEU A 314 -0.72 -6.44 -12.25
N ASP A 315 0.03 -5.93 -13.23
CA ASP A 315 -0.26 -6.22 -14.64
C ASP A 315 -0.10 -7.72 -14.94
N LEU A 316 0.99 -8.33 -14.44
CA LEU A 316 1.23 -9.76 -14.58
C LEU A 316 0.07 -10.59 -14.00
N CYS A 317 -0.38 -10.28 -12.78
CA CYS A 317 -1.51 -10.96 -12.16
C CYS A 317 -2.80 -10.81 -12.99
N MET A 318 -3.03 -9.64 -13.58
CA MET A 318 -4.21 -9.37 -14.40
C MET A 318 -4.16 -10.10 -15.76
N VAL A 319 -2.98 -10.26 -16.36
CA VAL A 319 -2.79 -11.05 -17.60
C VAL A 319 -3.02 -12.54 -17.34
N CYS A 320 -2.56 -13.04 -16.20
CA CYS A 320 -2.63 -14.47 -15.88
C CYS A 320 -4.04 -14.91 -15.46
N LYS A 321 -4.83 -14.03 -14.83
CA LYS A 321 -6.21 -14.32 -14.41
C LYS A 321 -7.27 -14.04 -15.47
N ASN A 322 -7.10 -13.01 -16.29
CA ASN A 322 -8.15 -12.59 -17.22
C ASN A 322 -7.98 -13.23 -18.60
N ASN A 323 -9.09 -13.60 -19.22
CA ASN A 323 -9.09 -14.13 -20.59
C ASN A 323 -8.92 -13.05 -21.68
N VAL A 324 -9.02 -11.76 -21.31
CA VAL A 324 -8.94 -10.63 -22.26
C VAL A 324 -7.57 -10.52 -22.93
N ASP A 325 -6.49 -10.87 -22.21
CA ASP A 325 -5.11 -10.77 -22.66
C ASP A 325 -4.51 -12.15 -22.98
N ALA A 326 -5.33 -13.07 -23.52
CA ALA A 326 -4.90 -14.45 -23.82
C ALA A 326 -3.66 -14.52 -24.73
N TRP A 327 -3.53 -13.60 -25.69
CA TRP A 327 -2.35 -13.52 -26.56
C TRP A 327 -1.05 -13.22 -25.80
N ARG A 328 -1.10 -12.36 -24.76
CA ARG A 328 0.07 -12.06 -23.90
C ARG A 328 0.41 -13.25 -23.01
N ARG A 329 -0.61 -13.96 -22.53
CA ARG A 329 -0.43 -15.14 -21.70
C ARG A 329 0.17 -16.31 -22.51
N ALA A 330 -0.29 -16.50 -23.74
CA ALA A 330 0.27 -17.49 -24.65
C ALA A 330 1.76 -17.22 -24.93
N ALA A 331 2.17 -15.96 -25.03
CA ALA A 331 3.57 -15.59 -25.21
C ALA A 331 4.49 -15.94 -24.02
N PHE A 332 3.94 -16.28 -22.84
CA PHE A 332 4.75 -16.83 -21.76
C PHE A 332 5.20 -18.28 -22.04
N PHE A 333 4.42 -19.03 -22.83
CA PHE A 333 4.70 -20.41 -23.23
C PHE A 333 5.45 -20.45 -24.57
N GLU A 334 6.50 -19.65 -24.68
CA GLU A 334 7.43 -19.64 -25.81
C GLU A 334 8.20 -20.96 -25.90
N GLU A 335 8.62 -21.36 -27.10
CA GLU A 335 9.33 -22.61 -27.38
C GLU A 335 10.59 -22.83 -26.52
N THR A 336 11.33 -21.75 -26.21
CA THR A 336 12.54 -21.80 -25.37
C THR A 336 12.23 -22.06 -23.89
N GLY A 337 11.03 -21.68 -23.44
CA GLY A 337 10.59 -21.78 -22.06
C GLY A 337 11.27 -20.88 -21.04
N GLU A 338 12.19 -20.01 -21.47
CA GLU A 338 12.91 -19.12 -20.58
C GLU A 338 11.99 -18.07 -19.96
N THR A 339 11.07 -17.52 -20.76
CA THR A 339 10.07 -16.54 -20.33
C THR A 339 9.21 -17.08 -19.19
N TYR A 340 8.67 -18.30 -19.33
CA TYR A 340 7.90 -18.96 -18.27
C TYR A 340 8.73 -19.14 -16.98
N ARG A 341 9.96 -19.65 -17.11
CA ARG A 341 10.86 -19.87 -15.97
C ARG A 341 11.18 -18.55 -15.23
N ARG A 342 11.47 -17.48 -15.96
CA ARG A 342 11.71 -16.13 -15.39
C ARG A 342 10.50 -15.63 -14.61
N VAL A 343 9.31 -15.65 -15.23
CA VAL A 343 8.05 -15.21 -14.59
C VAL A 343 7.75 -15.98 -13.30
N ILE A 344 7.88 -17.31 -13.33
CA ILE A 344 7.66 -18.14 -12.15
C ILE A 344 8.69 -17.82 -11.07
N SER A 345 9.98 -17.71 -11.42
CA SER A 345 11.03 -17.39 -10.45
C SER A 345 10.80 -16.05 -9.74
N VAL A 346 10.34 -15.04 -10.47
CA VAL A 346 10.00 -13.72 -9.94
C VAL A 346 8.82 -13.80 -8.97
N CYS A 347 7.81 -14.63 -9.25
CA CYS A 347 6.67 -14.83 -8.36
C CYS A 347 7.01 -15.66 -7.11
N LEU A 348 7.90 -16.65 -7.22
CA LEU A 348 8.24 -17.53 -6.10
C LEU A 348 9.16 -16.84 -5.08
N ARG A 349 10.10 -16.00 -5.53
CA ARG A 349 11.05 -15.29 -4.64
C ARG A 349 10.37 -14.58 -3.44
N PRO A 350 9.32 -13.75 -3.61
CA PRO A 350 8.63 -13.13 -2.47
C PRO A 350 7.96 -14.13 -1.52
N LEU A 351 7.43 -15.24 -2.04
CA LEU A 351 6.76 -16.28 -1.23
C LEU A 351 7.76 -17.10 -0.43
N GLU A 352 8.92 -17.41 -1.01
CA GLU A 352 10.03 -18.08 -0.34
C GLU A 352 10.60 -17.20 0.79
N GLN A 353 10.81 -15.92 0.51
CA GLN A 353 11.23 -14.94 1.53
C GLN A 353 10.20 -14.78 2.66
N LEU A 354 8.91 -14.93 2.37
CA LEU A 354 7.88 -14.91 3.40
C LEU A 354 7.99 -16.17 4.29
N ALA A 355 8.10 -17.34 3.66
CA ALA A 355 8.22 -18.61 4.37
C ALA A 355 9.48 -18.66 5.25
N SER A 356 10.63 -18.20 4.75
CA SER A 356 11.88 -18.16 5.52
C SER A 356 11.80 -17.18 6.69
N LYS A 357 11.28 -15.96 6.48
CA LYS A 357 11.13 -14.96 7.57
C LYS A 357 10.18 -15.43 8.67
N ILE A 358 9.10 -16.14 8.31
CA ILE A 358 8.20 -16.74 9.30
C ILE A 358 8.91 -17.89 10.03
N GLY A 359 9.66 -18.73 9.32
CA GLY A 359 10.45 -19.82 9.91
C GLY A 359 11.51 -19.33 10.90
N GLU A 360 12.37 -18.40 10.51
CA GLU A 360 13.39 -17.77 11.37
C GLU A 360 12.77 -17.07 12.58
N GLY A 361 11.63 -16.41 12.38
CA GLY A 361 10.85 -15.80 13.46
C GLY A 361 10.37 -16.83 14.48
N LEU A 362 9.91 -17.99 14.02
CA LEU A 362 9.45 -19.07 14.88
C LEU A 362 10.61 -19.71 15.67
N GLU A 363 11.73 -20.00 15.01
CA GLU A 363 12.92 -20.61 15.63
C GLU A 363 13.54 -19.71 16.71
N SER A 364 13.69 -18.40 16.42
CA SER A 364 14.19 -17.43 17.40
C SER A 364 13.25 -17.22 18.61
N SER A 365 11.95 -17.50 18.47
CA SER A 365 11.01 -17.49 19.58
C SER A 365 11.20 -18.71 20.49
N VAL A 366 11.43 -19.89 19.92
CA VAL A 366 11.66 -21.13 20.67
C VAL A 366 12.99 -21.08 21.44
N GLU A 367 14.06 -20.59 20.81
CA GLU A 367 15.36 -20.43 21.47
C GLU A 367 15.31 -19.40 22.60
N ASN A 368 14.67 -18.24 22.39
CA ASN A 368 14.53 -17.24 23.44
C ASN A 368 13.53 -17.68 24.54
N GLY A 369 12.48 -18.41 24.19
CA GLY A 369 11.56 -19.02 25.15
C GLY A 369 12.26 -20.04 26.07
N SER A 370 13.27 -20.75 25.55
CA SER A 370 14.11 -21.64 26.35
C SER A 370 15.07 -20.90 27.30
N ARG A 371 15.40 -19.63 27.01
CA ARG A 371 16.24 -18.76 27.87
C ARG A 371 15.46 -17.89 28.87
N ILE A 372 14.16 -17.67 28.65
CA ILE A 372 13.30 -16.78 29.46
C ILE A 372 12.48 -17.55 30.53
N SER A 373 12.66 -18.87 30.63
CA SER A 373 12.01 -19.69 31.68
C SER A 373 12.43 -19.35 33.12
N SER A 374 13.40 -18.45 33.31
CA SER A 374 13.72 -17.84 34.60
C SER A 374 13.61 -16.31 34.54
N GLN A 375 12.41 -15.74 34.60
CA GLN A 375 12.09 -14.53 35.36
C GLN A 375 10.64 -14.08 35.10
N LEU A 376 9.85 -14.08 36.17
CA LEU A 376 8.49 -13.57 36.26
C LEU A 376 8.46 -12.05 36.02
N LEU A 377 8.15 -11.61 34.80
CA LEU A 377 7.61 -10.29 34.53
C LEU A 377 6.43 -10.38 33.54
N PRO A 378 5.36 -9.58 33.71
CA PRO A 378 4.22 -9.59 32.80
C PRO A 378 4.66 -9.07 31.43
N PRO A 379 4.21 -9.69 30.33
CA PRO A 379 4.78 -9.41 29.03
C PRO A 379 4.30 -8.06 28.51
N THR A 380 5.26 -7.23 28.10
CA THR A 380 5.02 -6.12 27.18
C THR A 380 4.68 -6.71 25.80
N ASP A 381 3.48 -7.27 25.67
CA ASP A 381 2.98 -8.09 24.55
C ASP A 381 3.00 -7.32 23.19
N GLN A 382 2.93 -5.98 23.20
CA GLN A 382 2.84 -5.19 21.95
C GLN A 382 4.13 -5.10 21.13
N ARG A 383 5.32 -5.32 21.73
CA ARG A 383 6.60 -5.08 21.03
C ARG A 383 7.06 -6.29 20.22
N LEU A 384 6.86 -7.51 20.76
CA LEU A 384 7.17 -8.78 20.10
C LEU A 384 6.24 -9.02 18.89
N ASP A 385 4.93 -8.82 19.06
CA ASP A 385 3.94 -8.93 17.97
C ASP A 385 4.26 -8.04 16.77
N SER A 386 4.91 -6.89 17.00
CA SER A 386 5.25 -5.94 15.93
C SER A 386 6.36 -6.43 15.01
N LYS A 387 7.33 -7.21 15.51
CA LYS A 387 8.46 -7.76 14.72
C LYS A 387 8.00 -8.97 13.88
N TYR A 388 7.05 -9.75 14.39
CA TYR A 388 6.44 -10.87 13.68
C TYR A 388 5.35 -10.47 12.68
N SER A 389 4.75 -9.28 12.84
CA SER A 389 3.73 -8.75 11.92
C SER A 389 4.29 -8.08 10.66
N GLU A 390 5.57 -7.73 10.65
CA GLU A 390 6.22 -7.00 9.56
C GLU A 390 6.22 -7.77 8.22
N PRO A 391 6.47 -9.10 8.19
CA PRO A 391 6.45 -9.89 6.95
C PRO A 391 5.08 -9.89 6.28
N LEU A 392 3.99 -10.05 7.05
CA LEU A 392 2.62 -10.15 6.51
C LEU A 392 2.03 -8.83 6.01
N ASN A 393 2.74 -7.71 6.18
CA ASN A 393 2.26 -6.42 5.69
C ASN A 393 2.26 -6.32 4.15
N ASN A 394 3.02 -7.18 3.46
CA ASN A 394 3.07 -7.31 2.00
C ASN A 394 2.02 -8.26 1.41
N PHE A 395 0.90 -8.48 2.10
CA PHE A 395 -0.11 -9.46 1.67
C PHE A 395 -0.58 -9.29 0.21
N GLN A 396 -0.68 -8.05 -0.31
CA GLN A 396 -1.10 -7.80 -1.69
C GLN A 396 -0.13 -8.39 -2.71
N LEU A 397 1.18 -8.20 -2.48
CA LEU A 397 2.23 -8.74 -3.34
C LEU A 397 2.19 -10.28 -3.32
N TYR A 398 2.12 -10.88 -2.13
CA TYR A 398 2.03 -12.34 -1.99
C TYR A 398 0.78 -12.91 -2.66
N ALA A 399 -0.35 -12.20 -2.57
CA ALA A 399 -1.56 -12.62 -3.23
C ALA A 399 -1.43 -12.61 -4.76
N TRP A 400 -0.85 -11.55 -5.33
CA TRP A 400 -0.61 -11.48 -6.78
C TRP A 400 0.39 -12.53 -7.24
N CYS A 401 1.48 -12.75 -6.52
CA CYS A 401 2.47 -13.78 -6.83
C CYS A 401 1.85 -15.18 -6.78
N ALA A 402 1.11 -15.51 -5.73
CA ALA A 402 0.45 -16.81 -5.59
C ALA A 402 -0.60 -17.07 -6.67
N TRP A 403 -1.48 -16.09 -6.93
CA TRP A 403 -2.47 -16.18 -8.00
C TRP A 403 -1.84 -16.26 -9.39
N THR A 404 -0.77 -15.52 -9.64
CA THR A 404 -0.06 -15.57 -10.93
C THR A 404 0.54 -16.95 -11.15
N ALA A 405 1.32 -17.46 -10.19
CA ALA A 405 1.97 -18.76 -10.30
C ALA A 405 0.94 -19.89 -10.46
N ALA A 406 -0.15 -19.87 -9.68
CA ALA A 406 -1.20 -20.86 -9.79
C ALA A 406 -2.00 -20.77 -11.08
N SER A 407 -2.38 -19.57 -11.52
CA SER A 407 -3.14 -19.38 -12.76
C SER A 407 -2.32 -19.76 -13.99
N LEU A 408 -1.03 -19.39 -14.04
CA LEU A 408 -0.15 -19.81 -15.14
C LEU A 408 0.06 -21.33 -15.17
N THR A 409 0.27 -21.94 -14.01
CA THR A 409 0.42 -23.40 -13.91
C THR A 409 -0.87 -24.10 -14.35
N ALA A 410 -2.04 -23.66 -13.88
CA ALA A 410 -3.32 -24.22 -14.30
C ALA A 410 -3.61 -24.01 -15.80
N CYS A 411 -3.30 -22.83 -16.34
CA CYS A 411 -3.45 -22.53 -17.76
C CYS A 411 -2.50 -23.35 -18.64
N SER A 412 -1.32 -23.73 -18.14
CA SER A 412 -0.37 -24.54 -18.91
C SER A 412 -0.96 -25.90 -19.30
N HIS A 413 -1.91 -26.45 -18.55
CA HIS A 413 -2.58 -27.70 -18.92
C HIS A 413 -3.33 -27.60 -20.27
N LYS A 414 -3.79 -26.40 -20.66
CA LYS A 414 -4.61 -26.18 -21.85
C LYS A 414 -3.93 -25.34 -22.93
N GLU A 415 -3.10 -24.38 -22.52
CA GLU A 415 -2.55 -23.34 -23.40
C GLU A 415 -1.08 -23.58 -23.78
N ASP A 416 -0.36 -24.46 -23.07
CA ASP A 416 1.04 -24.78 -23.34
C ASP A 416 1.15 -25.79 -24.50
N ARG A 417 1.38 -25.29 -25.71
CA ARG A 417 1.48 -26.11 -26.92
C ARG A 417 2.74 -26.99 -26.95
N TYR A 418 3.81 -26.54 -26.28
CA TYR A 418 5.12 -27.19 -26.33
C TYR A 418 5.39 -28.04 -25.08
N GLY A 419 4.51 -28.00 -24.08
CA GLY A 419 4.70 -28.71 -22.81
C GLY A 419 5.84 -28.14 -21.95
N VAL A 420 6.26 -26.90 -22.21
CA VAL A 420 7.36 -26.21 -21.52
C VAL A 420 7.21 -26.25 -20.00
N ALA A 421 6.01 -25.97 -19.50
CA ALA A 421 5.77 -25.87 -18.06
C ALA A 421 6.00 -27.22 -17.35
N GLN A 422 5.71 -28.32 -18.04
CA GLN A 422 5.93 -29.68 -17.53
C GLN A 422 7.41 -30.07 -17.60
N ILE A 423 8.11 -29.70 -18.69
CA ILE A 423 9.51 -30.07 -18.93
C ILE A 423 10.47 -29.28 -18.03
N THR A 424 10.19 -28.00 -17.77
CA THR A 424 11.08 -27.11 -16.99
C THR A 424 11.15 -27.44 -15.50
N GLY A 425 10.26 -28.29 -14.97
CA GLY A 425 10.21 -28.63 -13.54
C GLY A 425 9.69 -27.50 -12.64
N SER A 426 9.27 -26.36 -13.22
CA SER A 426 8.77 -25.20 -12.46
C SER A 426 7.44 -25.49 -11.77
N ASN A 427 6.62 -26.41 -12.28
CA ASN A 427 5.36 -26.83 -11.65
C ASN A 427 5.58 -27.42 -10.24
N ALA A 428 6.62 -28.24 -10.09
CA ALA A 428 6.99 -28.78 -8.78
C ALA A 428 7.47 -27.69 -7.82
N ALA A 429 8.22 -26.70 -8.34
CA ALA A 429 8.65 -25.53 -7.56
C ALA A 429 7.45 -24.71 -7.08
N VAL A 430 6.48 -24.42 -7.96
CA VAL A 430 5.26 -23.69 -7.61
C VAL A 430 4.48 -24.41 -6.50
N MET A 431 4.19 -25.70 -6.68
CA MET A 431 3.43 -26.45 -5.69
C MET A 431 4.15 -26.55 -4.34
N SER A 432 5.44 -26.87 -4.35
CA SER A 432 6.23 -26.99 -3.12
C SER A 432 6.32 -25.65 -2.37
N THR A 433 6.54 -24.54 -3.06
CA THR A 433 6.63 -23.20 -2.45
C THR A 433 5.27 -22.74 -1.92
N LEU A 434 4.17 -22.97 -2.64
CA LEU A 434 2.82 -22.62 -2.16
C LEU A 434 2.44 -23.40 -0.89
N ILE A 435 2.70 -24.71 -0.85
CA ILE A 435 2.40 -25.55 0.32
C ILE A 435 3.34 -25.19 1.48
N SER A 436 4.64 -25.00 1.23
CA SER A 436 5.61 -24.57 2.26
C SER A 436 5.22 -23.24 2.89
N CYS A 437 4.80 -22.28 2.07
CA CYS A 437 4.32 -20.98 2.53
C CYS A 437 3.00 -21.11 3.32
N LEU A 438 2.06 -21.96 2.87
CA LEU A 438 0.83 -22.21 3.60
C LEU A 438 1.13 -22.81 4.99
N LEU A 439 2.06 -23.75 5.08
CA LEU A 439 2.49 -24.36 6.34
C LEU A 439 3.15 -23.36 7.28
N ALA A 440 4.02 -22.49 6.76
CA ALA A 440 4.61 -21.40 7.54
C ALA A 440 3.52 -20.48 8.11
N VAL A 441 2.51 -20.11 7.31
CA VAL A 441 1.41 -19.27 7.78
C VAL A 441 0.48 -20.02 8.76
N GLU A 442 0.20 -21.31 8.54
CA GLU A 442 -0.62 -22.12 9.45
C GLU A 442 0.05 -22.33 10.81
N THR A 443 1.38 -22.58 10.82
CA THR A 443 2.17 -22.65 12.06
C THR A 443 2.18 -21.31 12.79
N TYR A 444 2.33 -20.20 12.06
CA TYR A 444 2.20 -18.86 12.64
C TYR A 444 0.83 -18.60 13.27
N MET A 445 -0.24 -19.17 12.70
CA MET A 445 -1.60 -19.07 13.26
C MET A 445 -1.84 -20.00 14.46
N GLY A 446 -0.85 -20.81 14.86
CA GLY A 446 -0.98 -21.79 15.94
C GLY A 446 -1.81 -23.02 15.57
N LYS A 447 -2.03 -23.28 14.27
CA LYS A 447 -2.61 -24.55 13.84
C LYS A 447 -1.53 -25.63 13.99
N LYS A 448 -1.81 -26.69 14.75
CA LYS A 448 -0.89 -27.82 14.91
C LYS A 448 -0.66 -28.48 13.55
N THR A 449 0.53 -28.30 12.99
CA THR A 449 1.03 -29.05 11.83
C THR A 449 1.62 -30.40 12.27
N THR A 450 0.91 -31.11 13.15
CA THR A 450 1.35 -32.44 13.58
C THR A 450 1.05 -33.46 12.50
N LEU A 451 2.09 -34.21 12.15
CA LEU A 451 2.10 -35.42 11.35
C LEU A 451 1.18 -36.45 12.03
N GLN A 452 -0.13 -36.40 11.77
CA GLN A 452 -0.98 -37.55 12.07
C GLN A 452 -0.65 -38.60 11.03
N SER A 453 0.04 -39.65 11.45
CA SER A 453 0.37 -40.79 10.60
C SER A 453 -0.88 -41.27 9.86
N ALA A 454 -0.79 -41.35 8.54
CA ALA A 454 -1.84 -41.90 7.68
C ALA A 454 -2.12 -43.41 7.94
N ASN A 455 -1.47 -44.02 8.92
CA ASN A 455 -1.63 -45.44 9.26
C ASN A 455 -2.75 -45.76 10.26
N GLN A 456 -3.65 -44.83 10.59
CA GLN A 456 -4.83 -45.12 11.42
C GLN A 456 -6.16 -45.07 10.66
N PHE A 457 -6.14 -44.97 9.32
CA PHE A 457 -7.38 -44.92 8.52
C PHE A 457 -7.88 -46.27 7.99
N MET A 458 -7.26 -47.38 8.39
CA MET A 458 -7.78 -48.72 8.16
C MET A 458 -7.89 -49.47 9.49
N GLY A 459 -9.09 -49.51 10.07
CA GLY A 459 -9.39 -50.40 11.20
C GLY A 459 -10.52 -49.96 12.11
N LEU A 460 -11.68 -50.60 11.91
CA LEU A 460 -12.80 -50.79 12.84
C LEU A 460 -13.70 -49.59 13.22
N THR A 461 -14.85 -49.57 12.56
CA THR A 461 -16.20 -49.56 13.18
C THR A 461 -16.27 -49.38 14.71
N GLY A 462 -16.86 -48.27 15.15
CA GLY A 462 -17.24 -48.09 16.56
C GLY A 462 -17.88 -46.73 16.81
N PHE A 463 -19.20 -46.71 16.83
CA PHE A 463 -19.99 -45.56 17.30
C PHE A 463 -19.58 -45.15 18.73
N LYS A 464 -19.68 -43.83 19.00
CA LYS A 464 -19.86 -43.18 20.33
C LYS A 464 -18.58 -42.79 21.08
N LEU A 465 -18.23 -41.49 21.11
CA LEU A 465 -18.37 -40.66 22.33
C LEU A 465 -18.14 -39.15 22.06
N ARG A 466 -19.22 -38.40 22.22
CA ARG A 466 -19.26 -36.97 22.52
C ARG A 466 -18.74 -36.78 23.95
N ASN A 467 -17.66 -36.00 24.14
CA ASN A 467 -17.40 -35.07 25.26
C ASN A 467 -15.90 -34.78 25.46
N SER A 468 -15.46 -33.57 25.09
CA SER A 468 -14.46 -32.79 25.85
C SER A 468 -14.42 -31.34 25.35
N SER A 469 -15.57 -30.67 25.37
CA SER A 469 -15.65 -29.22 25.30
C SER A 469 -15.63 -28.63 26.72
N MET A 470 -14.48 -28.67 27.41
CA MET A 470 -14.29 -27.92 28.67
C MET A 470 -12.83 -27.94 29.16
N ALA A 471 -11.92 -27.31 28.40
CA ALA A 471 -10.66 -26.75 28.92
C ALA A 471 -9.97 -25.99 27.79
N ASN A 472 -10.25 -24.68 27.68
CA ASN A 472 -9.41 -23.60 27.11
C ASN A 472 -10.28 -22.41 26.67
N THR A 473 -11.12 -21.92 27.58
CA THR A 473 -11.93 -20.71 27.36
C THR A 473 -11.11 -19.42 27.53
N SER A 474 -9.84 -19.49 27.98
CA SER A 474 -8.97 -18.31 28.15
C SER A 474 -8.19 -17.90 26.90
N MET A 475 -8.09 -18.74 25.85
CA MET A 475 -7.35 -18.40 24.62
C MET A 475 -8.23 -17.85 23.48
N ASN A 476 -9.56 -18.00 23.56
CA ASN A 476 -10.45 -17.62 22.46
C ASN A 476 -10.69 -16.11 22.31
N LYS A 477 -10.41 -15.28 23.33
CA LYS A 477 -10.49 -13.81 23.21
C LYS A 477 -9.26 -13.16 22.54
N LYS A 478 -8.11 -13.84 22.44
CA LYS A 478 -6.88 -13.30 21.80
C LYS A 478 -6.85 -13.47 20.27
N ARG A 479 -7.74 -14.28 19.67
CA ARG A 479 -7.73 -14.61 18.22
C ARG A 479 -8.29 -13.53 17.29
N ALA A 480 -8.90 -12.48 17.83
CA ALA A 480 -9.51 -11.38 17.05
C ALA A 480 -8.57 -10.18 16.85
N SER A 481 -7.25 -10.36 17.02
CA SER A 481 -6.29 -9.30 16.70
C SER A 481 -6.19 -9.11 15.18
N PRO A 482 -6.15 -7.86 14.64
CA PRO A 482 -6.00 -7.57 13.22
C PRO A 482 -4.73 -8.18 12.58
N LEU A 483 -3.81 -8.72 13.38
CA LEU A 483 -2.66 -9.49 12.93
C LEU A 483 -3.06 -10.87 12.37
N HIS A 484 -4.08 -11.49 12.94
CA HIS A 484 -4.59 -12.75 12.42
C HIS A 484 -5.38 -12.54 11.13
N SER A 485 -6.08 -11.42 10.93
CA SER A 485 -6.90 -11.21 9.72
C SER A 485 -6.06 -11.23 8.44
N LYS A 486 -4.86 -10.63 8.45
CA LYS A 486 -3.91 -10.69 7.32
C LYS A 486 -3.37 -12.10 7.11
N ALA A 487 -3.02 -12.82 8.18
CA ALA A 487 -2.56 -14.21 8.09
C ALA A 487 -3.66 -15.13 7.53
N TYR A 488 -4.91 -14.98 7.98
CA TYR A 488 -6.07 -15.69 7.43
C TYR A 488 -6.26 -15.38 5.95
N ALA A 489 -6.14 -14.10 5.54
CA ALA A 489 -6.27 -13.71 4.13
C ALA A 489 -5.17 -14.33 3.25
N VAL A 490 -3.91 -14.32 3.71
CA VAL A 490 -2.81 -14.97 2.98
C VAL A 490 -3.02 -16.48 2.89
N ALA A 491 -3.42 -17.12 4.00
CA ALA A 491 -3.71 -18.56 4.01
C ALA A 491 -4.87 -18.92 3.06
N ASP A 492 -5.92 -18.10 3.00
CA ASP A 492 -7.04 -18.29 2.08
C ASP A 492 -6.60 -18.16 0.61
N VAL A 493 -5.80 -17.13 0.29
CA VAL A 493 -5.24 -16.96 -1.06
C VAL A 493 -4.36 -18.15 -1.46
N LEU A 494 -3.52 -18.65 -0.55
CA LEU A 494 -2.68 -19.82 -0.81
C LEU A 494 -3.51 -21.08 -1.02
N ARG A 495 -4.55 -21.34 -0.20
CA ARG A 495 -5.46 -22.47 -0.39
C ARG A 495 -6.17 -22.40 -1.74
N ASN A 496 -6.75 -21.25 -2.09
CA ASN A 496 -7.43 -21.06 -3.37
C ASN A 496 -6.47 -21.24 -4.55
N SER A 497 -5.22 -20.80 -4.42
CA SER A 497 -4.19 -21.00 -5.44
C SER A 497 -3.81 -22.48 -5.61
N ILE A 498 -3.69 -23.24 -4.51
CA ILE A 498 -3.44 -24.68 -4.55
C ILE A 498 -4.63 -25.43 -5.17
N TYR A 499 -5.86 -25.13 -4.74
CA TYR A 499 -7.06 -25.74 -5.31
C TYR A 499 -7.21 -25.45 -6.81
N GLN A 500 -6.81 -24.27 -7.28
CA GLN A 500 -6.83 -23.94 -8.70
C GLN A 500 -5.91 -24.87 -9.52
N ILE A 501 -4.72 -25.18 -9.02
CA ILE A 501 -3.79 -26.11 -9.69
C ILE A 501 -4.31 -27.54 -9.58
N VAL A 502 -4.70 -27.98 -8.38
CA VAL A 502 -5.21 -29.34 -8.12
C VAL A 502 -6.45 -29.62 -8.98
N SER A 503 -7.35 -28.66 -9.15
CA SER A 503 -8.53 -28.82 -10.00
C SER A 503 -8.18 -28.94 -11.49
N ALA A 504 -7.09 -28.32 -11.95
CA ALA A 504 -6.68 -28.38 -13.35
C ALA A 504 -5.94 -29.69 -13.70
N PHE A 505 -5.18 -30.25 -12.73
CA PHE A 505 -4.36 -31.45 -12.92
C PHE A 505 -4.85 -32.66 -12.11
N HIS A 506 -6.10 -32.65 -11.64
CA HIS A 506 -6.62 -33.64 -10.70
C HIS A 506 -6.39 -35.07 -11.17
N ASP A 507 -6.76 -35.39 -12.41
CA ASP A 507 -6.65 -36.74 -12.98
C ASP A 507 -5.19 -37.20 -13.04
N GLN A 508 -4.26 -36.29 -13.35
CA GLN A 508 -2.82 -36.59 -13.41
C GLN A 508 -2.22 -36.76 -12.01
N MET A 509 -2.63 -35.94 -11.04
CA MET A 509 -2.19 -36.04 -9.65
C MET A 509 -2.78 -37.28 -8.96
N ALA A 510 -4.01 -37.67 -9.27
CA ALA A 510 -4.64 -38.88 -8.75
C ALA A 510 -4.03 -40.16 -9.35
N ALA A 511 -3.72 -40.15 -10.66
CA ALA A 511 -3.01 -41.27 -11.29
C ALA A 511 -1.59 -41.46 -10.74
N SER A 512 -0.91 -40.35 -10.41
CA SER A 512 0.45 -40.37 -9.84
C SER A 512 0.47 -40.65 -8.32
N SER A 513 -0.61 -40.41 -7.59
CA SER A 513 -0.75 -40.83 -6.19
C SER A 513 -0.97 -42.33 -6.04
N ALA A 514 -1.68 -42.96 -6.99
CA ALA A 514 -1.90 -44.41 -7.02
C ALA A 514 -0.59 -45.21 -7.25
N LYS A 515 0.42 -44.61 -7.88
CA LYS A 515 1.74 -45.21 -8.12
C LYS A 515 2.75 -44.66 -7.11
N LYS A 516 3.14 -45.48 -6.14
CA LYS A 516 4.02 -45.11 -5.02
C LYS A 516 5.28 -44.37 -5.51
N GLY A 517 5.45 -43.11 -5.08
CA GLY A 517 6.64 -42.28 -5.32
C GLY A 517 6.64 -41.44 -6.60
N ILE A 518 5.64 -41.55 -7.49
CA ILE A 518 5.58 -40.74 -8.73
C ILE A 518 5.09 -39.31 -8.44
N LEU A 519 4.07 -39.16 -7.58
CA LEU A 519 3.59 -37.84 -7.14
C LEU A 519 4.70 -36.96 -6.56
N GLU A 520 5.59 -37.56 -5.77
CA GLU A 520 6.71 -36.83 -5.16
C GLU A 520 7.78 -36.42 -6.17
N LYS A 521 7.91 -37.17 -7.27
CA LYS A 521 8.92 -36.95 -8.30
C LYS A 521 8.53 -35.80 -9.22
N ASP A 522 7.24 -35.66 -9.51
CA ASP A 522 6.73 -34.78 -10.56
C ASP A 522 6.15 -33.47 -10.02
N TRP A 523 5.67 -33.45 -8.76
CA TRP A 523 4.96 -32.29 -8.18
C TRP A 523 5.60 -31.68 -6.95
N ILE A 524 6.67 -32.28 -6.41
CA ILE A 524 7.38 -31.76 -5.24
C ILE A 524 8.87 -31.66 -5.57
N VAL A 525 9.47 -30.50 -5.27
CA VAL A 525 10.89 -30.25 -5.49
C VAL A 525 11.75 -31.30 -4.79
N ARG A 526 12.78 -31.79 -5.49
CA ARG A 526 13.75 -32.77 -4.95
C ARG A 526 14.75 -32.14 -3.98
N GLY A 527 14.97 -30.83 -4.07
CA GLY A 527 15.81 -30.05 -3.16
C GLY A 527 15.14 -29.69 -1.83
N LYS A 528 15.87 -28.94 -0.98
CA LYS A 528 15.36 -28.48 0.33
C LYS A 528 14.24 -27.45 0.12
N PRO A 529 13.00 -27.71 0.57
CA PRO A 529 11.91 -26.75 0.44
C PRO A 529 12.11 -25.53 1.37
N PRO A 530 11.44 -24.39 1.10
CA PRO A 530 11.57 -23.18 1.90
C PRO A 530 11.15 -23.35 3.37
N PHE A 531 10.17 -24.23 3.64
CA PHE A 531 9.69 -24.50 5.00
C PHE A 531 9.03 -25.88 5.10
N GLY A 532 9.40 -26.64 6.14
CA GLY A 532 8.85 -27.97 6.45
C GLY A 532 9.55 -29.14 5.72
N PRO A 533 9.48 -30.38 6.26
CA PRO A 533 10.05 -31.55 5.59
C PRO A 533 9.20 -31.97 4.38
N ARG A 534 9.84 -32.60 3.39
CA ARG A 534 9.21 -33.03 2.13
C ARG A 534 7.98 -33.91 2.36
N GLU A 535 8.04 -34.81 3.33
CA GLU A 535 6.95 -35.71 3.72
C GLU A 535 5.68 -34.95 4.14
N LEU A 536 5.84 -33.83 4.84
CA LEU A 536 4.73 -33.01 5.31
C LEU A 536 4.07 -32.25 4.14
N LEU A 537 4.85 -31.86 3.12
CA LEU A 537 4.32 -31.31 1.88
C LEU A 537 3.48 -32.33 1.12
N VAL A 538 3.96 -33.56 0.99
CA VAL A 538 3.24 -34.68 0.34
C VAL A 538 1.91 -34.93 1.06
N GLN A 539 1.94 -35.04 2.39
CA GLN A 539 0.73 -35.29 3.18
C GLN A 539 -0.30 -34.18 3.00
N LYS A 540 0.14 -32.91 2.98
CA LYS A 540 -0.75 -31.78 2.75
C LYS A 540 -1.34 -31.80 1.34
N LEU A 541 -0.54 -32.12 0.33
CA LEU A 541 -1.04 -32.24 -1.04
C LEU A 541 -2.11 -33.33 -1.16
N LEU A 542 -1.93 -34.48 -0.50
CA LEU A 542 -2.94 -35.54 -0.44
C LEU A 542 -4.24 -35.05 0.20
N GLN A 543 -4.17 -34.26 1.28
CA GLN A 543 -5.37 -33.65 1.89
C GLN A 543 -6.14 -32.75 0.91
N PHE A 544 -5.45 -32.06 0.00
CA PHE A 544 -6.10 -31.25 -1.04
C PHE A 544 -6.70 -32.10 -2.16
N LEU A 545 -6.10 -33.25 -2.48
CA LEU A 545 -6.61 -34.19 -3.49
C LEU A 545 -7.84 -34.95 -3.00
N ASP A 546 -7.86 -35.33 -1.73
CA ASP A 546 -8.99 -36.04 -1.09
C ASP A 546 -10.23 -35.15 -0.92
N PHE A 547 -10.03 -33.82 -0.86
CA PHE A 547 -11.11 -32.85 -0.73
C PHE A 547 -11.83 -32.68 -2.07
N ARG A 548 -12.75 -33.61 -2.38
CA ARG A 548 -13.72 -33.46 -3.46
C ARG A 548 -14.82 -32.51 -3.00
N ALA A 549 -15.04 -31.41 -3.73
CA ALA A 549 -16.34 -30.75 -3.71
C ALA A 549 -17.34 -31.76 -4.31
N SER A 550 -18.09 -32.43 -3.44
CA SER A 550 -19.22 -33.28 -3.79
C SER A 550 -20.29 -32.49 -4.54
#